data_AF-S9VUU9-F1
#
_entry.id   AF-S9VUU9-F1
#
_cell.length_a   1.000
_cell.length_b   1.000
_cell.length_c   1.000
_cell.angle_alpha   90.00
_cell.angle_beta   90.00
_cell.angle_gamma   90.00
#
_symmetry.space_group_name_H-M   'P 1'
#
loop_
_entity.id
_entity.type
_entity.pdbx_description
1 polymer ?
#
loop_
_entity_poly.entity_id
_entity_poly.type
_entity_poly.pdbx_seq_one_letter_code
_entity_poly.pdbx_strand_id
1 'polypeptide(L)'
;MTHIGCKASMFSFNRLAGADPILGVEMASTGEIGVFGRNKNEVFLKAMICQNFRIPKVGLFISSESLSEEMCPYLSRLARRLKVYTCARTAAVLSEYGIPHTVLTVPGEVPAGTDSEYELEVAAKKKFDLVIQIRDKKKDFLLRRCTRETAPSDYWIRRLAVDFNIPLLTEPNIVKMFCEAVDIPEASIEIEPFRSYVPKIYHKIENNNCAMLLRHKVGLMITNNNDSKVLALRLHQEGLDVTCFHAYLGGQDITNFEAAFQNFNVPVEVVDLRSEIAEGAFDLIMAQSIDENKNWHLYKLSWHIFGKHLLQVMRERHMTVVAQSSKQNKKEAGFEKYVQMYEPKMGVYNAWRDSRLLEDFSTEADQIAYLRQHGIKAVVKGSGLVHSSVCGNTYNCEDVRTLPPAVLVKPLRDCSDKPEFVSLTFRGGRCVNINGMEVTPLLALQMANELAGRNGVGCTRTREGNMYEAPGMMLLSKGLNYLTDVCFDRPMADLFRIYSRHVSQQIAIGQFSEKHTQSAVEAIRFLMSEVSGVVELELHQGDVIFLKLSHVSKALDRRGGPVVTEEELEEVFQPGNGSFSDVQW
;
A
#
# COMPACT_ATOMS: atom_id res chain seq x y z
N MET A 1 -5.73 18.33 -5.64
CA MET A 1 -5.67 18.26 -7.12
C MET A 1 -4.44 19.03 -7.55
N THR A 2 -3.42 18.39 -8.13
CA THR A 2 -2.16 19.10 -8.51
C THR A 2 -2.12 19.57 -9.96
N HIS A 3 -3.07 19.16 -10.81
CA HIS A 3 -3.11 19.51 -12.24
C HIS A 3 -4.54 19.77 -12.75
N ILE A 4 -4.68 20.62 -13.75
CA ILE A 4 -5.91 20.90 -14.50
C ILE A 4 -5.88 20.10 -15.80
N GLY A 5 -6.95 19.39 -16.11
CA GLY A 5 -7.13 18.69 -17.39
C GLY A 5 -7.92 19.54 -18.39
N CYS A 6 -7.49 19.56 -19.65
CA CYS A 6 -8.20 20.17 -20.77
C CYS A 6 -8.41 19.15 -21.87
N LYS A 7 -9.64 19.06 -22.38
CA LYS A 7 -9.97 18.31 -23.59
C LYS A 7 -10.18 19.32 -24.71
N ALA A 8 -9.45 19.16 -25.82
CA ALA A 8 -9.58 20.02 -26.99
C ALA A 8 -9.77 19.20 -28.26
N SER A 9 -10.57 19.73 -29.18
CA SER A 9 -10.80 19.16 -30.50
C SER A 9 -9.62 19.45 -31.42
N MET A 10 -9.18 18.46 -32.19
CA MET A 10 -8.16 18.61 -33.22
C MET A 10 -8.82 18.57 -34.60
N PHE A 11 -8.85 19.72 -35.28
CA PHE A 11 -9.43 19.84 -36.62
C PHE A 11 -8.38 19.62 -37.70
N SER A 12 -8.76 18.89 -38.76
CA SER A 12 -7.88 18.56 -39.89
C SER A 12 -7.86 19.62 -40.99
N PHE A 13 -8.27 20.87 -40.71
CA PHE A 13 -8.36 21.95 -41.72
C PHE A 13 -7.05 22.15 -42.48
N ASN A 14 -5.92 22.09 -41.78
CA ASN A 14 -4.58 22.27 -42.36
C ASN A 14 -4.09 21.06 -43.16
N ARG A 15 -4.77 19.92 -43.10
CA ARG A 15 -4.41 18.66 -43.77
C ARG A 15 -5.34 18.32 -44.94
N LEU A 16 -6.55 18.85 -44.95
CA LEU A 16 -7.57 18.56 -45.96
C LEU A 16 -7.81 19.80 -46.82
N ALA A 17 -7.20 19.84 -48.00
CA ALA A 17 -7.48 20.87 -49.00
C ALA A 17 -8.99 20.90 -49.30
N GLY A 18 -9.59 22.09 -49.27
CA GLY A 18 -11.04 22.24 -49.45
C GLY A 18 -11.85 22.30 -48.16
N ALA A 19 -11.30 21.91 -47.00
CA ALA A 19 -12.05 21.92 -45.73
C ALA A 19 -12.47 23.34 -45.32
N ASP A 20 -13.76 23.54 -45.06
CA ASP A 20 -14.32 24.82 -44.65
C ASP A 20 -14.08 25.05 -43.14
N PRO A 21 -13.47 26.18 -42.71
CA PRO A 21 -13.35 26.53 -41.30
C PRO A 21 -14.67 26.85 -40.59
N ILE A 22 -15.80 26.84 -41.31
CA ILE A 22 -17.14 26.93 -40.72
C ILE A 22 -17.51 25.57 -40.10
N LEU A 23 -17.63 25.55 -38.78
CA LEU A 23 -18.03 24.37 -38.02
C LEU A 23 -19.53 24.05 -38.28
N GLY A 24 -19.79 22.87 -38.86
CA GLY A 24 -21.12 22.29 -39.07
C GLY A 24 -21.34 21.03 -38.22
N VAL A 25 -22.52 20.41 -38.35
CA VAL A 25 -22.87 19.16 -37.62
C VAL A 25 -22.19 17.93 -38.26
N GLU A 26 -21.78 18.04 -39.52
CA GLU A 26 -21.09 16.98 -40.27
C GLU A 26 -19.57 17.12 -40.13
N MET A 27 -19.01 16.48 -39.10
CA MET A 27 -17.57 16.51 -38.83
C MET A 27 -16.94 15.15 -39.18
N ALA A 28 -16.67 14.91 -40.46
CA ALA A 28 -16.18 13.61 -40.96
C ALA A 28 -14.75 13.24 -40.50
N SER A 29 -13.98 14.18 -39.92
CA SER A 29 -12.62 13.90 -39.42
C SER A 29 -12.17 14.91 -38.36
N THR A 30 -12.49 14.62 -37.09
CA THR A 30 -11.97 15.36 -35.92
C THR A 30 -11.29 14.40 -34.96
N GLY A 31 -10.03 14.72 -34.61
CA GLY A 31 -9.34 14.08 -33.49
C GLY A 31 -9.67 14.77 -32.18
N GLU A 32 -9.24 14.18 -31.08
CA GLU A 32 -9.31 14.78 -29.75
C GLU A 32 -7.94 14.71 -29.08
N ILE A 33 -7.61 15.72 -28.30
CA ILE A 33 -6.44 15.72 -27.43
C ILE A 33 -6.85 15.95 -25.98
N GLY A 34 -6.19 15.24 -25.07
CA GLY A 34 -6.29 15.42 -23.63
C GLY A 34 -4.96 15.92 -23.08
N VAL A 35 -4.98 17.03 -22.36
CA VAL A 35 -3.76 17.72 -21.91
C VAL A 35 -3.87 18.07 -20.42
N PHE A 36 -2.76 17.94 -19.70
CA PHE A 36 -2.65 18.30 -18.27
C PHE A 36 -1.65 19.45 -18.09
N GLY A 37 -1.96 20.38 -17.20
CA GLY A 37 -1.08 21.50 -16.86
C GLY A 37 -1.26 21.97 -15.42
N ARG A 38 -0.28 22.71 -14.88
CA ARG A 38 -0.29 23.18 -13.49
C ARG A 38 -1.31 24.30 -13.26
N ASN A 39 -1.64 25.06 -14.31
CA ASN A 39 -2.62 26.14 -14.27
C ASN A 39 -3.38 26.27 -15.60
N LYS A 40 -4.40 27.14 -15.62
CA LYS A 40 -5.29 27.39 -16.77
C LYS A 40 -4.52 27.83 -18.02
N ASN A 41 -3.51 28.67 -17.88
CA ASN A 41 -2.79 29.26 -19.01
C ASN A 41 -1.82 28.24 -19.64
N GLU A 42 -1.12 27.46 -18.81
CA GLU A 42 -0.25 26.38 -19.26
C GLU A 42 -1.03 25.30 -19.99
N VAL A 43 -2.14 24.80 -19.40
CA VAL A 43 -2.92 23.72 -20.01
C VAL A 43 -3.53 24.16 -21.35
N PHE A 44 -3.94 25.44 -21.46
CA PHE A 44 -4.44 26.01 -22.70
C PHE A 44 -3.36 26.10 -23.78
N LEU A 45 -2.19 26.67 -23.45
CA LEU A 45 -1.10 26.82 -24.41
C LEU A 45 -0.55 25.45 -24.87
N LYS A 46 -0.43 24.51 -23.93
CA LYS A 46 -0.04 23.11 -24.22
C LYS A 46 -1.07 22.44 -25.15
N ALA A 47 -2.36 22.64 -24.92
CA ALA A 47 -3.41 22.15 -25.83
C ALA A 47 -3.32 22.77 -27.23
N MET A 48 -2.98 24.06 -27.35
CA MET A 48 -2.78 24.69 -28.66
C MET A 48 -1.56 24.10 -29.39
N ILE A 49 -0.42 23.96 -28.72
CA ILE A 49 0.79 23.38 -29.31
C ILE A 49 0.54 21.94 -29.81
N CYS A 50 -0.17 21.12 -29.03
CA CYS A 50 -0.55 19.76 -29.42
C CYS A 50 -1.46 19.71 -30.66
N GLN A 51 -2.21 20.78 -30.95
CA GLN A 51 -3.00 20.90 -32.19
C GLN A 51 -2.17 21.38 -33.40
N ASN A 52 -0.84 21.41 -33.27
CA ASN A 52 0.11 22.00 -34.23
C ASN A 52 -0.04 23.53 -34.40
N PHE A 53 -0.61 24.22 -33.41
CA PHE A 53 -0.58 25.69 -33.41
C PHE A 53 0.84 26.17 -33.14
N ARG A 54 1.34 27.07 -33.99
CA ARG A 54 2.66 27.70 -33.81
C ARG A 54 2.50 29.05 -33.13
N ILE A 55 3.30 29.27 -32.07
CA ILE A 55 3.34 30.57 -31.40
C ILE A 55 3.90 31.60 -32.41
N PRO A 56 3.18 32.70 -32.69
CA PRO A 56 3.58 33.71 -33.66
C PRO A 56 4.85 34.44 -33.23
N LYS A 57 5.69 34.76 -34.22
CA LYS A 57 6.97 35.47 -34.05
C LYS A 57 7.14 36.63 -35.02
N VAL A 58 6.36 36.69 -36.09
CA VAL A 58 6.54 37.66 -37.18
C VAL A 58 5.59 38.85 -37.02
N GLY A 59 4.29 38.58 -37.01
CA GLY A 59 3.27 39.62 -37.03
C GLY A 59 1.87 39.06 -36.92
N LEU A 60 0.92 39.95 -36.64
CA LEU A 60 -0.46 39.62 -36.36
C LEU A 60 -1.38 40.40 -37.29
N PHE A 61 -2.29 39.73 -37.98
CA PHE A 61 -3.39 40.39 -38.68
C PHE A 61 -4.69 40.31 -37.86
N ILE A 62 -5.39 41.42 -37.67
CA ILE A 62 -6.64 41.50 -36.92
C ILE A 62 -7.76 42.03 -37.83
N SER A 63 -8.90 41.35 -37.85
CA SER A 63 -10.10 41.85 -38.52
C SER A 63 -11.36 41.44 -37.74
N SER A 64 -12.27 42.38 -37.54
CA SER A 64 -13.60 42.11 -36.99
C SER A 64 -14.58 43.22 -37.39
N GLU A 65 -15.81 42.85 -37.74
CA GLU A 65 -16.88 43.83 -38.00
C GLU A 65 -17.40 44.52 -36.74
N SER A 66 -17.25 43.89 -35.57
CA SER A 66 -17.75 44.40 -34.28
C SER A 66 -16.73 44.12 -33.19
N LEU A 67 -15.51 44.65 -33.36
CA LEU A 67 -14.48 44.55 -32.34
C LEU A 67 -14.94 45.31 -31.08
N SER A 68 -15.28 44.57 -30.02
CA SER A 68 -15.59 45.16 -28.72
C SER A 68 -14.35 45.81 -28.11
N GLU A 69 -14.50 47.01 -27.55
CA GLU A 69 -13.46 47.71 -26.80
C GLU A 69 -12.87 46.85 -25.67
N GLU A 70 -13.64 45.93 -25.09
CA GLU A 70 -13.18 44.98 -24.07
C GLU A 70 -12.03 44.07 -24.54
N MET A 71 -11.86 43.89 -25.85
CA MET A 71 -10.78 43.08 -26.42
C MET A 71 -9.47 43.85 -26.52
N CYS A 72 -9.52 45.18 -26.58
CA CYS A 72 -8.34 46.03 -26.81
C CYS A 72 -7.23 45.85 -25.75
N PRO A 73 -7.51 45.72 -24.43
CA PRO A 73 -6.47 45.41 -23.44
C PRO A 73 -5.69 44.12 -23.74
N TYR A 74 -6.39 43.09 -24.22
CA TYR A 74 -5.80 41.80 -24.56
C TYR A 74 -4.97 41.89 -25.85
N LEU A 75 -5.49 42.58 -26.87
CA LEU A 75 -4.79 42.78 -28.13
C LEU A 75 -3.54 43.65 -27.97
N SER A 76 -3.58 44.65 -27.08
CA SER A 76 -2.42 45.49 -26.73
C SER A 76 -1.26 44.65 -26.19
N ARG A 77 -1.53 43.56 -25.44
CA ARG A 77 -0.47 42.64 -24.98
C ARG A 77 0.26 41.97 -26.13
N LEU A 78 -0.46 41.54 -27.17
CA LEU A 78 0.14 40.97 -28.38
C LEU A 78 0.90 42.02 -29.19
N ALA A 79 0.35 43.23 -29.30
CA ALA A 79 0.95 44.34 -30.04
C ALA A 79 2.32 44.78 -29.50
N ARG A 80 2.61 44.52 -28.21
CA ARG A 80 3.95 44.76 -27.63
C ARG A 80 5.03 43.81 -28.17
N ARG A 81 4.63 42.66 -28.72
CA ARG A 81 5.54 41.58 -29.16
C ARG A 81 5.56 41.39 -30.67
N LEU A 82 4.47 41.73 -31.34
CA LEU A 82 4.25 41.48 -32.75
C LEU A 82 3.82 42.76 -33.46
N LYS A 83 4.24 42.91 -34.71
CA LYS A 83 3.73 43.98 -35.58
C LYS A 83 2.27 43.69 -35.92
N VAL A 84 1.39 44.67 -35.72
CA VAL A 84 -0.05 44.52 -35.94
C VAL A 84 -0.40 45.06 -37.33
N TYR A 85 -1.16 44.26 -38.08
CA TYR A 85 -1.76 44.58 -39.35
C TYR A 85 -3.28 44.46 -39.22
N THR A 86 -4.03 45.26 -39.95
CA THR A 86 -5.50 45.30 -39.83
C THR A 86 -6.17 45.74 -41.13
N CYS A 87 -7.48 45.55 -41.25
CA CYS A 87 -8.29 46.19 -42.29
C CYS A 87 -8.72 47.60 -41.88
N ALA A 88 -9.16 48.42 -42.85
CA ALA A 88 -9.59 49.80 -42.63
C ALA A 88 -10.72 49.90 -41.60
N ARG A 89 -11.64 48.93 -41.60
CA ARG A 89 -12.79 48.88 -40.68
C ARG A 89 -12.38 48.67 -39.22
N THR A 90 -11.40 47.83 -38.95
CA THR A 90 -10.91 47.53 -37.59
C THR A 90 -9.88 48.56 -37.10
N ALA A 91 -9.26 49.31 -38.02
CA ALA A 91 -8.25 50.33 -37.71
C ALA A 91 -8.76 51.46 -36.81
N ALA A 92 -10.04 51.84 -36.94
CA ALA A 92 -10.64 52.92 -36.13
C ALA A 92 -10.60 52.59 -34.63
N VAL A 93 -11.07 51.40 -34.24
CA VAL A 93 -11.11 50.94 -32.84
C VAL A 93 -9.69 50.76 -32.28
N LEU A 94 -8.75 50.26 -33.09
CA LEU A 94 -7.36 50.10 -32.66
C LEU A 94 -6.65 51.45 -32.48
N SER A 95 -6.96 52.44 -33.33
CA SER A 95 -6.42 53.80 -33.23
C SER A 95 -6.92 54.50 -31.98
N GLU A 96 -8.21 54.38 -31.67
CA GLU A 96 -8.83 54.98 -30.48
C GLU A 96 -8.20 54.47 -29.17
N TYR A 97 -7.84 53.19 -29.13
CA TYR A 97 -7.16 52.58 -27.98
C TYR A 97 -5.62 52.73 -28.02
N GLY A 98 -5.07 53.42 -29.02
CA GLY A 98 -3.63 53.70 -29.13
C GLY A 98 -2.75 52.49 -29.47
N ILE A 99 -3.27 51.49 -30.18
CA ILE A 99 -2.50 50.31 -30.61
C ILE A 99 -1.83 50.59 -31.97
N PRO A 100 -0.49 50.60 -32.08
CA PRO A 100 0.19 50.81 -33.36
C PRO A 100 -0.12 49.69 -34.35
N HIS A 101 -0.59 50.04 -35.54
CA HIS A 101 -0.95 49.07 -36.58
C HIS A 101 -0.68 49.61 -37.99
N THR A 102 -0.62 48.72 -38.97
CA THR A 102 -0.56 49.04 -40.40
C THR A 102 -1.82 48.53 -41.10
N VAL A 103 -2.49 49.39 -41.86
CA VAL A 103 -3.69 49.01 -42.61
C VAL A 103 -3.29 48.29 -43.90
N LEU A 104 -3.91 47.14 -44.17
CA LEU A 104 -3.80 46.41 -45.43
C LEU A 104 -5.17 46.37 -46.11
N THR A 105 -5.17 46.43 -47.43
CA THR A 105 -6.36 46.14 -48.23
C THR A 105 -6.74 44.66 -48.10
N VAL A 106 -8.05 44.38 -47.95
CA VAL A 106 -8.59 43.02 -47.81
C VAL A 106 -9.48 42.62 -48.99
N PRO A 107 -9.75 41.31 -49.19
CA PRO A 107 -10.62 40.85 -50.27
C PRO A 107 -12.00 41.52 -50.21
N GLY A 108 -12.48 42.05 -51.34
CA GLY A 108 -13.74 42.80 -51.42
C GLY A 108 -13.63 44.32 -51.25
N GLU A 109 -12.48 44.83 -50.81
CA GLU A 109 -12.15 46.28 -50.80
C GLU A 109 -11.33 46.71 -52.04
N VAL A 110 -10.97 45.76 -52.90
CA VAL A 110 -10.23 45.96 -54.16
C VAL A 110 -11.10 45.59 -55.37
N PRO A 111 -10.85 46.16 -56.57
CA PRO A 111 -11.58 45.80 -57.79
C PRO A 111 -11.57 44.29 -58.07
N ALA A 112 -12.63 43.79 -58.69
CA ALA A 112 -12.74 42.38 -59.04
C ALA A 112 -11.59 41.96 -60.00
N GLY A 113 -10.82 40.94 -59.61
CA GLY A 113 -9.70 40.41 -60.38
C GLY A 113 -8.31 40.93 -59.99
N THR A 114 -8.22 41.84 -59.02
CA THR A 114 -6.94 42.23 -58.39
C THR A 114 -6.79 41.59 -57.01
N ASP A 115 -5.63 40.97 -56.75
CA ASP A 115 -5.31 40.42 -55.43
C ASP A 115 -5.10 41.56 -54.41
N SER A 116 -5.74 41.45 -53.26
CA SER A 116 -5.58 42.36 -52.13
C SER A 116 -4.19 42.21 -51.48
N GLU A 117 -3.74 43.25 -50.75
CA GLU A 117 -2.48 43.15 -50.00
C GLU A 117 -2.51 42.02 -48.97
N TYR A 118 -3.67 41.77 -48.34
CA TYR A 118 -3.84 40.61 -47.45
C TYR A 118 -3.59 39.29 -48.17
N GLU A 119 -4.18 39.08 -49.36
CA GLU A 119 -4.00 37.85 -50.15
C GLU A 119 -2.53 37.62 -50.51
N LEU A 120 -1.85 38.65 -51.00
CA LEU A 120 -0.45 38.59 -51.36
C LEU A 120 0.44 38.26 -50.15
N GLU A 121 0.13 38.83 -48.99
CA GLU A 121 0.90 38.63 -47.75
C GLU A 121 0.65 37.28 -47.09
N VAL A 122 -0.59 36.79 -47.11
CA VAL A 122 -0.92 35.43 -46.67
C VAL A 122 -0.20 34.40 -47.55
N ALA A 123 -0.16 34.62 -48.86
CA ALA A 123 0.55 33.77 -49.79
C ALA A 123 2.07 33.80 -49.58
N ALA A 124 2.64 34.99 -49.33
CA ALA A 124 4.07 35.18 -49.10
C ALA A 124 4.54 34.74 -47.71
N LYS A 125 3.66 34.77 -46.69
CA LYS A 125 3.94 34.49 -45.26
C LYS A 125 5.07 35.35 -44.67
N LYS A 126 5.18 36.61 -45.11
CA LYS A 126 6.28 37.51 -44.74
C LYS A 126 5.93 38.52 -43.65
N LYS A 127 4.74 39.13 -43.71
CA LYS A 127 4.35 40.20 -42.75
C LYS A 127 3.74 39.67 -41.46
N PHE A 128 2.95 38.60 -41.51
CA PHE A 128 2.29 38.04 -40.32
C PHE A 128 2.18 36.52 -40.38
N ASP A 129 2.12 35.90 -39.21
CA ASP A 129 2.05 34.46 -38.99
C ASP A 129 0.95 34.05 -38.01
N LEU A 130 0.06 34.99 -37.64
CA LEU A 130 -1.20 34.75 -36.95
C LEU A 130 -2.29 35.66 -37.51
N VAL A 131 -3.48 35.09 -37.70
CA VAL A 131 -4.70 35.82 -38.06
C VAL A 131 -5.70 35.71 -36.92
N ILE A 132 -6.19 36.84 -36.43
CA ILE A 132 -7.34 36.92 -35.53
C ILE A 132 -8.49 37.52 -36.33
N GLN A 133 -9.49 36.69 -36.65
CA GLN A 133 -10.71 37.14 -37.29
C GLN A 133 -11.90 36.77 -36.42
N ILE A 134 -12.45 37.74 -35.69
CA ILE A 134 -13.56 37.47 -34.77
C ILE A 134 -14.86 37.33 -35.55
N ARG A 135 -15.52 36.18 -35.41
CA ARG A 135 -16.75 35.85 -36.12
C ARG A 135 -17.97 36.57 -35.59
N ASP A 136 -18.83 37.03 -36.50
CA ASP A 136 -20.22 37.34 -36.19
C ASP A 136 -21.10 36.10 -36.47
N LYS A 137 -21.47 35.41 -35.38
CA LYS A 137 -22.25 34.16 -35.44
C LYS A 137 -23.62 34.34 -36.14
N LYS A 138 -24.19 35.54 -36.15
CA LYS A 138 -25.48 35.81 -36.82
C LYS A 138 -25.33 35.84 -38.34
N LYS A 139 -24.24 36.40 -38.85
CA LYS A 139 -23.95 36.50 -40.29
C LYS A 139 -23.35 35.20 -40.85
N ASP A 140 -22.64 34.44 -40.04
CA ASP A 140 -22.05 33.15 -40.47
C ASP A 140 -23.10 32.10 -40.87
N PHE A 141 -24.34 32.17 -40.36
CA PHE A 141 -25.44 31.27 -40.77
C PHE A 141 -25.82 31.44 -42.24
N LEU A 142 -25.63 32.65 -42.81
CA LEU A 142 -25.93 32.97 -44.20
C LEU A 142 -24.86 32.42 -45.17
N LEU A 143 -23.68 32.04 -44.67
CA LEU A 143 -22.53 31.61 -45.48
C LEU A 143 -22.65 30.20 -46.06
N ARG A 144 -23.56 29.36 -45.54
CA ARG A 144 -23.78 27.98 -46.03
C ARG A 144 -24.29 27.91 -47.48
N ARG A 145 -24.58 29.04 -48.12
CA ARG A 145 -25.12 29.16 -49.48
C ARG A 145 -24.33 30.14 -50.38
N CYS A 146 -23.17 30.60 -49.96
CA CYS A 146 -22.39 31.60 -50.72
C CYS A 146 -21.60 30.96 -51.86
N THR A 147 -21.60 31.63 -53.02
CA THR A 147 -20.68 31.38 -54.15
C THR A 147 -19.41 32.22 -53.98
N ARG A 148 -18.38 31.95 -54.80
CA ARG A 148 -17.11 32.70 -54.77
C ARG A 148 -17.33 34.23 -54.91
N GLU A 149 -18.33 34.66 -55.68
CA GLU A 149 -18.62 36.08 -55.90
C GLU A 149 -19.47 36.73 -54.79
N THR A 150 -20.16 35.95 -53.96
CA THR A 150 -21.12 36.46 -52.95
C THR A 150 -20.62 36.31 -51.52
N ALA A 151 -19.46 35.70 -51.32
CA ALA A 151 -18.86 35.52 -50.00
C ALA A 151 -18.28 36.85 -49.47
N PRO A 152 -18.56 37.23 -48.22
CA PRO A 152 -18.05 38.46 -47.62
C PRO A 152 -16.54 38.39 -47.40
N SER A 153 -15.90 39.56 -47.30
CA SER A 153 -14.46 39.74 -47.03
C SER A 153 -13.96 38.86 -45.88
N ASP A 154 -14.75 38.77 -44.82
CA ASP A 154 -14.41 38.07 -43.59
C ASP A 154 -14.33 36.55 -43.77
N TYR A 155 -15.15 36.00 -44.67
CA TYR A 155 -15.04 34.61 -45.08
C TYR A 155 -13.71 34.37 -45.80
N TRP A 156 -13.35 35.23 -46.75
CA TRP A 156 -12.10 35.12 -47.51
C TRP A 156 -10.87 35.25 -46.63
N ILE A 157 -10.88 36.18 -45.67
CA ILE A 157 -9.79 36.33 -44.68
C ILE A 157 -9.54 35.00 -43.95
N ARG A 158 -10.60 34.36 -43.44
CA ARG A 158 -10.50 33.05 -42.74
C ARG A 158 -10.07 31.94 -43.68
N ARG A 159 -10.68 31.88 -44.88
CA ARG A 159 -10.43 30.83 -45.87
C ARG A 159 -8.98 30.83 -46.33
N LEU A 160 -8.45 31.99 -46.70
CA LEU A 160 -7.07 32.16 -47.12
C LEU A 160 -6.10 31.83 -45.99
N ALA A 161 -6.39 32.23 -44.75
CA ALA A 161 -5.55 31.87 -43.61
C ALA A 161 -5.43 30.34 -43.47
N VAL A 162 -6.53 29.60 -43.59
CA VAL A 162 -6.54 28.13 -43.54
C VAL A 162 -5.84 27.51 -44.76
N ASP A 163 -6.15 27.96 -45.97
CA ASP A 163 -5.58 27.43 -47.22
C ASP A 163 -4.06 27.59 -47.27
N PHE A 164 -3.55 28.72 -46.76
CA PHE A 164 -2.11 28.96 -46.62
C PHE A 164 -1.55 28.45 -45.29
N ASN A 165 -2.31 27.74 -44.46
CA ASN A 165 -1.83 27.16 -43.20
C ASN A 165 -1.19 28.21 -42.26
N ILE A 166 -1.81 29.39 -42.18
CA ILE A 166 -1.55 30.41 -41.17
C ILE A 166 -2.51 30.17 -39.99
N PRO A 167 -2.01 30.08 -38.75
CA PRO A 167 -2.84 29.97 -37.56
C PRO A 167 -3.97 31.01 -37.52
N LEU A 168 -5.19 30.54 -37.23
CA LEU A 168 -6.41 31.35 -37.23
C LEU A 168 -7.14 31.21 -35.89
N LEU A 169 -7.44 32.34 -35.24
CA LEU A 169 -8.29 32.40 -34.04
C LEU A 169 -9.58 33.16 -34.35
N THR A 170 -10.72 32.53 -34.05
CA THR A 170 -12.04 33.05 -34.45
C THR A 170 -13.00 33.37 -33.31
N GLU A 171 -12.76 32.84 -32.11
CA GLU A 171 -13.63 33.00 -30.95
C GLU A 171 -13.03 33.98 -29.94
N PRO A 172 -13.77 35.02 -29.50
CA PRO A 172 -13.27 36.04 -28.58
C PRO A 172 -12.63 35.49 -27.30
N ASN A 173 -13.25 34.49 -26.67
CA ASN A 173 -12.77 33.92 -25.41
C ASN A 173 -11.45 33.16 -25.58
N ILE A 174 -11.25 32.50 -26.72
CA ILE A 174 -9.98 31.82 -27.06
C ILE A 174 -8.90 32.88 -27.27
N VAL A 175 -9.22 34.00 -27.93
CA VAL A 175 -8.30 35.13 -28.09
C VAL A 175 -7.91 35.73 -26.75
N LYS A 176 -8.86 35.98 -25.84
CA LYS A 176 -8.58 36.48 -24.48
C LYS A 176 -7.62 35.53 -23.75
N MET A 177 -7.92 34.23 -23.73
CA MET A 177 -7.06 33.21 -23.10
C MET A 177 -5.67 33.13 -23.73
N PHE A 178 -5.57 33.25 -25.05
CA PHE A 178 -4.28 33.27 -25.75
C PHE A 178 -3.44 34.50 -25.37
N CYS A 179 -4.04 35.69 -25.36
CA CYS A 179 -3.37 36.89 -24.90
C CYS A 179 -2.93 36.82 -23.43
N GLU A 180 -3.67 36.10 -22.58
CA GLU A 180 -3.29 35.86 -21.18
C GLU A 180 -2.11 34.90 -21.05
N ALA A 181 -2.09 33.85 -21.87
CA ALA A 181 -1.09 32.79 -21.82
C ALA A 181 0.19 33.09 -22.62
N VAL A 182 0.19 34.08 -23.51
CA VAL A 182 1.32 34.36 -24.43
C VAL A 182 2.64 34.62 -23.70
N ASP A 183 2.59 35.13 -22.46
CA ASP A 183 3.77 35.46 -21.65
C ASP A 183 4.45 34.25 -21.00
N ILE A 184 3.86 33.04 -21.13
CA ILE A 184 4.49 31.80 -20.69
C ILE A 184 5.57 31.40 -21.69
N PRO A 185 6.85 31.29 -21.28
CA PRO A 185 7.90 30.81 -22.16
C PRO A 185 7.62 29.37 -22.61
N GLU A 186 7.80 29.07 -23.89
CA GLU A 186 7.60 27.73 -24.45
C GLU A 186 8.45 26.68 -23.71
N ALA A 187 9.69 27.04 -23.33
CA ALA A 187 10.59 26.18 -22.56
C ALA A 187 10.11 25.85 -21.13
N SER A 188 9.14 26.61 -20.59
CA SER A 188 8.58 26.36 -19.26
C SER A 188 7.38 25.40 -19.27
N ILE A 189 6.92 25.01 -20.46
CA ILE A 189 5.83 24.07 -20.67
C ILE A 189 6.40 22.66 -20.57
N GLU A 190 6.23 22.06 -19.40
CA GLU A 190 6.69 20.71 -19.11
C GLU A 190 5.87 19.67 -19.89
N ILE A 191 6.51 18.74 -20.60
CA ILE A 191 5.83 17.63 -21.28
C ILE A 191 6.37 16.31 -20.73
N GLU A 192 5.70 15.81 -19.70
CA GLU A 192 5.97 14.51 -19.11
C GLU A 192 5.19 13.35 -19.77
N PRO A 193 5.60 12.09 -19.56
CA PRO A 193 4.78 10.92 -19.87
C PRO A 193 3.44 10.94 -19.12
N PHE A 194 2.38 10.35 -19.71
CA PHE A 194 1.05 10.24 -19.09
C PHE A 194 1.08 9.69 -17.64
N ARG A 195 2.03 8.77 -17.36
CA ARG A 195 2.26 8.19 -16.03
C ARG A 195 2.69 9.20 -14.97
N SER A 196 3.28 10.33 -15.36
CA SER A 196 3.67 11.40 -14.45
C SER A 196 2.48 12.32 -14.10
N TYR A 197 1.52 12.45 -15.02
CA TYR A 197 0.32 13.30 -14.83
C TYR A 197 -0.83 12.58 -14.13
N VAL A 198 -0.93 11.27 -14.33
CA VAL A 198 -1.94 10.44 -13.68
C VAL A 198 -1.31 9.89 -12.40
N PRO A 199 -1.80 10.29 -11.20
CA PRO A 199 -1.54 9.49 -10.01
C PRO A 199 -1.95 8.07 -10.36
N LYS A 200 -1.16 7.04 -10.05
CA LYS A 200 -1.52 5.64 -10.31
C LYS A 200 -2.87 5.36 -9.64
N ILE A 201 -3.95 5.48 -10.41
CA ILE A 201 -5.32 5.47 -9.92
C ILE A 201 -5.78 4.01 -9.92
N TYR A 202 -6.04 3.54 -8.69
CA TYR A 202 -6.45 2.22 -8.23
C TYR A 202 -5.38 1.12 -8.30
N HIS A 203 -5.12 0.52 -7.13
CA HIS A 203 -4.19 -0.57 -6.82
C HIS A 203 -2.80 -0.23 -6.31
N LYS A 204 -2.41 1.04 -6.30
CA LYS A 204 -1.23 1.51 -5.56
C LYS A 204 -1.43 2.99 -5.24
N ILE A 205 -1.59 3.33 -3.96
CA ILE A 205 -1.24 4.69 -3.49
C ILE A 205 0.28 4.78 -3.55
N GLU A 206 0.83 4.66 -4.76
CA GLU A 206 2.24 4.94 -5.05
C GLU A 206 2.32 6.44 -5.24
N ASN A 207 2.34 7.09 -4.09
CA ASN A 207 3.04 8.32 -3.75
C ASN A 207 2.50 8.66 -2.37
N ASN A 208 3.21 8.29 -1.30
CA ASN A 208 3.96 9.20 -0.43
C ASN A 208 3.36 10.59 -0.24
N ASN A 209 2.04 10.72 -0.29
CA ASN A 209 1.32 11.96 -0.36
C ASN A 209 -0.02 11.78 0.34
N CYS A 210 -0.02 12.10 1.64
CA CYS A 210 -1.22 12.12 2.48
C CYS A 210 -2.41 12.90 1.86
N ALA A 211 -2.19 13.86 0.93
CA ALA A 211 -3.28 14.60 0.29
C ALA A 211 -4.19 13.72 -0.59
N MET A 212 -3.70 12.56 -1.06
CA MET A 212 -4.54 11.59 -1.77
C MET A 212 -5.55 10.92 -0.84
N LEU A 213 -5.32 10.93 0.48
CA LEU A 213 -6.18 10.29 1.48
C LEU A 213 -7.39 11.13 1.88
N LEU A 214 -7.47 12.41 1.49
CA LEU A 214 -8.55 13.34 1.89
C LEU A 214 -9.97 12.88 1.49
N ARG A 215 -10.09 11.93 0.56
CA ARG A 215 -11.37 11.35 0.11
C ARG A 215 -11.60 9.92 0.60
N HIS A 216 -10.74 9.44 1.49
CA HIS A 216 -10.69 8.06 1.94
C HIS A 216 -10.85 7.98 3.45
N LYS A 217 -11.53 6.92 3.91
CA LYS A 217 -11.47 6.49 5.30
C LYS A 217 -10.21 5.66 5.51
N VAL A 218 -9.35 6.09 6.42
CA VAL A 218 -8.03 5.52 6.66
C VAL A 218 -8.05 4.73 7.97
N GLY A 219 -7.89 3.42 7.88
CA GLY A 219 -7.64 2.56 9.03
C GLY A 219 -6.15 2.53 9.34
N LEU A 220 -5.70 3.17 10.42
CA LEU A 220 -4.29 3.19 10.81
C LEU A 220 -4.01 2.10 11.85
N MET A 221 -3.14 1.14 11.53
CA MET A 221 -2.66 0.16 12.51
C MET A 221 -1.69 0.81 13.49
N ILE A 222 -1.96 0.67 14.79
CA ILE A 222 -1.15 1.28 15.85
C ILE A 222 -0.70 0.28 16.91
N THR A 223 0.45 0.58 17.49
CA THR A 223 0.96 0.00 18.74
C THR A 223 1.39 1.14 19.67
N ASN A 224 1.64 0.86 20.95
CA ASN A 224 2.09 1.88 21.92
C ASN A 224 3.57 2.23 21.72
N ASN A 225 3.93 2.78 20.57
CA ASN A 225 5.27 3.29 20.26
C ASN A 225 5.20 4.73 19.72
N ASN A 226 6.35 5.41 19.68
CA ASN A 226 6.41 6.80 19.22
C ASN A 226 5.99 6.94 17.75
N ASP A 227 6.37 5.98 16.88
CA ASP A 227 6.02 6.01 15.46
C ASP A 227 4.49 6.05 15.24
N SER A 228 3.74 5.18 15.93
CA SER A 228 2.28 5.12 15.81
C SER A 228 1.60 6.37 16.37
N LYS A 229 2.10 6.89 17.50
CA LYS A 229 1.57 8.11 18.13
C LYS A 229 1.78 9.35 17.26
N VAL A 230 2.99 9.52 16.73
CA VAL A 230 3.34 10.61 15.81
C VAL A 230 2.47 10.52 14.56
N LEU A 231 2.33 9.32 13.99
CA LEU A 231 1.59 9.14 12.76
C LEU A 231 0.08 9.38 12.94
N ALA A 232 -0.51 8.84 14.00
CA ALA A 232 -1.91 9.08 14.33
C ALA A 232 -2.20 10.57 14.47
N LEU A 233 -1.36 11.28 15.24
CA LEU A 233 -1.49 12.72 15.44
C LEU A 233 -1.32 13.50 14.14
N ARG A 234 -0.27 13.19 13.36
CA ARG A 234 0.03 13.95 12.15
C ARG A 234 -1.06 13.76 11.08
N LEU A 235 -1.51 12.54 10.83
CA LEU A 235 -2.57 12.29 9.86
C LEU A 235 -3.89 12.96 10.27
N HIS A 236 -4.18 13.00 11.58
CA HIS A 236 -5.34 13.72 12.10
C HIS A 236 -5.22 15.25 11.90
N GLN A 237 -4.05 15.84 12.16
CA GLN A 237 -3.79 17.27 11.94
C GLN A 237 -3.91 17.69 10.47
N GLU A 238 -3.61 16.78 9.53
CA GLU A 238 -3.81 17.00 8.09
C GLU A 238 -5.31 16.95 7.67
N GLY A 239 -6.23 16.78 8.61
CA GLY A 239 -7.67 16.75 8.36
C GLY A 239 -8.17 15.47 7.69
N LEU A 240 -7.43 14.36 7.84
CA LEU A 240 -7.81 13.06 7.28
C LEU A 240 -8.83 12.34 8.17
N ASP A 241 -9.76 11.61 7.55
CA ASP A 241 -10.70 10.72 8.23
C ASP A 241 -9.98 9.43 8.66
N VAL A 242 -9.27 9.51 9.77
CA VAL A 242 -8.43 8.43 10.33
C VAL A 242 -9.12 7.79 11.52
N THR A 243 -9.21 6.46 11.50
CA THR A 243 -9.53 5.64 12.66
C THR A 243 -8.34 4.73 12.94
N CYS A 244 -7.82 4.78 14.16
CA CYS A 244 -6.73 3.92 14.59
C CYS A 244 -7.25 2.58 15.10
N PHE A 245 -6.56 1.49 14.74
CA PHE A 245 -6.89 0.14 15.14
C PHE A 245 -5.71 -0.49 15.86
N HIS A 246 -5.93 -0.98 17.07
CA HIS A 246 -4.97 -1.78 17.82
C HIS A 246 -5.45 -3.23 17.90
N ALA A 247 -4.65 -4.16 17.38
CA ALA A 247 -4.91 -5.58 17.54
C ALA A 247 -4.36 -6.09 18.88
N TYR A 248 -5.26 -6.42 19.81
CA TYR A 248 -4.88 -6.99 21.09
C TYR A 248 -4.67 -8.50 20.98
N LEU A 249 -3.44 -8.94 21.25
CA LEU A 249 -3.05 -10.35 21.16
C LEU A 249 -2.80 -11.01 22.54
N GLY A 250 -3.12 -10.34 23.65
CA GLY A 250 -2.90 -10.87 25.00
C GLY A 250 -1.52 -10.58 25.60
N GLY A 251 -0.74 -9.69 24.96
CA GLY A 251 0.56 -9.24 25.47
C GLY A 251 0.46 -8.28 26.67
N GLN A 252 1.62 -7.88 27.20
CA GLN A 252 1.71 -6.99 28.36
C GLN A 252 1.16 -5.58 28.09
N ASP A 253 0.80 -4.87 29.17
CA ASP A 253 0.41 -3.44 29.19
C ASP A 253 -0.86 -3.06 28.41
N ILE A 254 -2.02 -3.65 28.75
CA ILE A 254 -3.33 -3.15 28.27
C ILE A 254 -4.20 -2.45 29.29
N THR A 255 -3.96 -2.64 30.58
CA THR A 255 -4.50 -1.72 31.59
C THR A 255 -3.93 -0.34 31.27
N ASN A 256 -4.72 0.49 30.57
CA ASN A 256 -4.43 1.83 30.04
C ASN A 256 -3.95 1.95 28.57
N PHE A 257 -4.13 0.95 27.69
CA PHE A 257 -3.79 1.15 26.28
C PHE A 257 -4.62 2.27 25.65
N GLU A 258 -5.95 2.25 25.82
CA GLU A 258 -6.81 3.35 25.36
C GLU A 258 -6.42 4.67 26.01
N ALA A 259 -6.10 4.70 27.31
CA ALA A 259 -5.65 5.91 28.00
C ALA A 259 -4.32 6.45 27.47
N ALA A 260 -3.42 5.59 26.98
CA ALA A 260 -2.21 6.02 26.27
C ALA A 260 -2.54 6.76 24.96
N PHE A 261 -3.77 6.59 24.44
CA PHE A 261 -4.29 7.26 23.25
C PHE A 261 -5.49 8.22 23.45
N GLN A 262 -6.06 8.32 24.65
CA GLN A 262 -7.21 9.20 24.92
C GLN A 262 -6.88 10.69 24.67
N ASN A 263 -5.62 11.09 24.87
CA ASN A 263 -5.19 12.49 24.70
C ASN A 263 -5.08 12.94 23.23
N PHE A 264 -5.23 12.05 22.23
CA PHE A 264 -4.99 12.40 20.82
C PHE A 264 -6.20 13.00 20.09
N ASN A 265 -7.42 12.90 20.63
CA ASN A 265 -8.66 13.23 19.91
C ASN A 265 -8.81 12.47 18.56
N VAL A 266 -8.07 11.37 18.40
CA VAL A 266 -8.15 10.45 17.25
C VAL A 266 -8.95 9.22 17.68
N PRO A 267 -9.95 8.78 16.90
CA PRO A 267 -10.68 7.55 17.19
C PRO A 267 -9.72 6.36 17.28
N VAL A 268 -9.74 5.65 18.40
CA VAL A 268 -8.98 4.41 18.59
C VAL A 268 -9.93 3.26 18.88
N GLU A 269 -9.76 2.16 18.17
CA GLU A 269 -10.49 0.92 18.38
C GLU A 269 -9.52 -0.19 18.75
N VAL A 270 -9.76 -0.83 19.90
CA VAL A 270 -9.05 -2.04 20.32
C VAL A 270 -9.83 -3.26 19.85
N VAL A 271 -9.21 -4.06 18.98
CA VAL A 271 -9.77 -5.28 18.43
C VAL A 271 -9.12 -6.46 19.15
N ASP A 272 -9.90 -7.18 19.96
CA ASP A 272 -9.42 -8.39 20.64
C ASP A 272 -9.28 -9.54 19.64
N LEU A 273 -8.03 -9.94 19.39
CA LEU A 273 -7.66 -11.04 18.49
C LEU A 273 -6.95 -12.18 19.23
N ARG A 274 -7.16 -12.29 20.54
CA ARG A 274 -6.52 -13.32 21.39
C ARG A 274 -6.92 -14.73 20.99
N SER A 275 -8.20 -14.94 20.67
CA SER A 275 -8.72 -16.24 20.25
C SER A 275 -8.12 -16.67 18.91
N GLU A 276 -8.00 -15.73 17.97
CA GLU A 276 -7.49 -15.92 16.62
C GLU A 276 -6.00 -16.28 16.62
N ILE A 277 -5.19 -15.59 17.43
CA ILE A 277 -3.78 -15.94 17.56
C ILE A 277 -3.59 -17.26 18.32
N ALA A 278 -4.47 -17.58 19.28
CA ALA A 278 -4.45 -18.87 19.96
C ALA A 278 -4.76 -20.03 19.00
N GLU A 279 -5.71 -19.85 18.08
CA GLU A 279 -5.99 -20.80 17.01
C GLU A 279 -4.78 -21.03 16.10
N GLY A 280 -4.14 -19.94 15.64
CA GLY A 280 -2.91 -20.03 14.86
C GLY A 280 -1.76 -20.68 15.62
N ALA A 281 -1.66 -20.46 16.93
CA ALA A 281 -0.68 -21.12 17.79
C ALA A 281 -0.91 -22.62 17.90
N PHE A 282 -2.16 -23.08 17.97
CA PHE A 282 -2.49 -24.50 17.96
C PHE A 282 -2.09 -25.16 16.64
N ASP A 283 -2.18 -24.47 15.51
CA ASP A 283 -1.65 -24.99 14.24
C ASP A 283 -0.12 -25.15 14.28
N LEU A 284 0.60 -24.20 14.90
CA LEU A 284 2.05 -24.31 15.07
C LEU A 284 2.44 -25.44 16.05
N ILE A 285 1.71 -25.60 17.15
CA ILE A 285 1.90 -26.69 18.14
C ILE A 285 1.67 -28.04 17.44
N MET A 286 0.56 -28.17 16.71
CA MET A 286 0.22 -29.38 15.98
C MET A 286 1.26 -29.70 14.91
N ALA A 287 1.76 -28.68 14.21
CA ALA A 287 2.82 -28.83 13.24
C ALA A 287 4.20 -29.06 13.87
N GLN A 288 4.36 -28.95 15.19
CA GLN A 288 5.64 -29.00 15.88
C GLN A 288 6.68 -28.07 15.21
N SER A 289 6.24 -26.86 14.83
CA SER A 289 6.98 -25.98 13.92
C SER A 289 8.12 -25.20 14.57
N ILE A 290 8.39 -25.45 15.85
CA ILE A 290 9.44 -24.77 16.60
C ILE A 290 10.81 -25.05 15.99
N ASP A 291 11.64 -24.01 15.85
CA ASP A 291 12.99 -24.16 15.29
C ASP A 291 14.01 -24.66 16.34
N GLU A 292 15.26 -24.84 15.89
CA GLU A 292 16.39 -25.26 16.72
C GLU A 292 16.73 -24.28 17.86
N ASN A 293 16.43 -22.99 17.66
CA ASN A 293 16.62 -21.92 18.65
C ASN A 293 15.42 -21.78 19.61
N LYS A 294 14.46 -22.72 19.55
CA LYS A 294 13.20 -22.70 20.29
C LYS A 294 12.32 -21.49 19.95
N ASN A 295 12.46 -20.96 18.73
CA ASN A 295 11.66 -19.87 18.21
C ASN A 295 10.41 -20.41 17.49
N TRP A 296 9.25 -19.88 17.88
CA TRP A 296 7.96 -20.17 17.24
C TRP A 296 7.62 -19.16 16.14
N HIS A 297 8.47 -18.14 15.93
CA HIS A 297 8.26 -17.04 15.00
C HIS A 297 6.93 -16.30 15.23
N LEU A 298 6.54 -16.11 16.50
CA LEU A 298 5.25 -15.53 16.92
C LEU A 298 4.95 -14.16 16.30
N TYR A 299 5.98 -13.34 16.08
CA TYR A 299 5.86 -12.07 15.36
C TYR A 299 5.31 -12.26 13.93
N LYS A 300 5.77 -13.30 13.22
CA LYS A 300 5.32 -13.64 11.86
C LYS A 300 3.91 -14.21 11.86
N LEU A 301 3.56 -15.00 12.88
CA LEU A 301 2.20 -15.48 13.07
C LEU A 301 1.24 -14.31 13.28
N SER A 302 1.63 -13.31 14.06
CA SER A 302 0.80 -12.12 14.31
C SER A 302 0.44 -11.37 13.04
N TRP A 303 1.39 -11.25 12.09
CA TRP A 303 1.09 -10.66 10.78
C TRP A 303 0.06 -11.44 9.96
N HIS A 304 0.09 -12.78 10.03
CA HIS A 304 -0.95 -13.61 9.43
C HIS A 304 -2.33 -13.31 10.05
N ILE A 305 -2.39 -13.22 11.39
CA ILE A 305 -3.63 -12.90 12.11
C ILE A 305 -4.13 -11.49 11.76
N PHE A 306 -3.25 -10.50 11.68
CA PHE A 306 -3.64 -9.14 11.27
C PHE A 306 -4.20 -9.12 9.84
N GLY A 307 -3.52 -9.78 8.91
CA GLY A 307 -3.98 -9.87 7.53
C GLY A 307 -5.35 -10.52 7.40
N LYS A 308 -5.56 -11.63 8.10
CA LYS A 308 -6.79 -12.42 7.98
C LYS A 308 -7.98 -11.83 8.74
N HIS A 309 -7.74 -11.28 9.94
CA HIS A 309 -8.82 -10.89 10.86
C HIS A 309 -8.93 -9.37 11.05
N LEU A 310 -7.82 -8.66 11.27
CA LEU A 310 -7.89 -7.21 11.50
C LEU A 310 -8.36 -6.45 10.25
N LEU A 311 -7.90 -6.85 9.06
CA LEU A 311 -8.34 -6.24 7.80
C LEU A 311 -9.83 -6.41 7.56
N GLN A 312 -10.39 -7.57 7.93
CA GLN A 312 -11.82 -7.82 7.84
C GLN A 312 -12.60 -6.84 8.73
N VAL A 313 -12.16 -6.63 9.97
CA VAL A 313 -12.77 -5.66 10.90
C VAL A 313 -12.71 -4.24 10.30
N MET A 314 -11.57 -3.84 9.75
CA MET A 314 -11.44 -2.53 9.09
C MET A 314 -12.39 -2.37 7.91
N ARG A 315 -12.57 -3.42 7.10
CA ARG A 315 -13.56 -3.41 6.00
C ARG A 315 -14.98 -3.28 6.52
N GLU A 316 -15.33 -3.99 7.59
CA GLU A 316 -16.64 -3.89 8.24
C GLU A 316 -16.90 -2.48 8.79
N ARG A 317 -15.85 -1.76 9.19
CA ARG A 317 -15.89 -0.32 9.53
C ARG A 317 -15.83 0.62 8.32
N HIS A 318 -15.96 0.07 7.12
CA HIS A 318 -15.93 0.79 5.85
C HIS A 318 -14.64 1.60 5.62
N MET A 319 -13.51 1.13 6.17
CA MET A 319 -12.21 1.68 5.82
C MET A 319 -11.92 1.39 4.35
N THR A 320 -11.42 2.40 3.64
CA THR A 320 -11.10 2.29 2.20
C THR A 320 -9.59 2.18 1.96
N VAL A 321 -8.78 2.63 2.92
CA VAL A 321 -7.33 2.57 2.90
C VAL A 321 -6.83 2.05 4.24
N VAL A 322 -5.82 1.21 4.23
CA VAL A 322 -5.11 0.78 5.45
C VAL A 322 -3.72 1.39 5.47
N ALA A 323 -3.35 1.91 6.63
CA ALA A 323 -2.04 2.50 6.89
C ALA A 323 -1.30 1.73 8.00
N GLN A 324 0.02 1.69 7.91
CA GLN A 324 0.89 1.10 8.94
C GLN A 324 1.94 2.09 9.44
N SER A 325 2.36 1.92 10.69
CA SER A 325 3.32 2.78 11.38
C SER A 325 4.78 2.28 11.35
N SER A 326 5.09 1.18 10.66
CA SER A 326 6.47 0.62 10.67
C SER A 326 7.40 1.36 9.70
N LYS A 327 8.53 1.87 10.21
CA LYS A 327 9.62 2.52 9.43
C LYS A 327 10.54 1.55 8.66
N GLN A 328 10.42 0.23 8.86
CA GLN A 328 11.41 -0.73 8.36
C GLN A 328 11.03 -1.28 6.98
N ASN A 329 11.82 -0.92 5.96
CA ASN A 329 11.65 -1.30 4.55
C ASN A 329 11.30 -2.79 4.30
N LYS A 330 11.81 -3.74 5.12
CA LYS A 330 11.51 -5.18 4.98
C LYS A 330 10.16 -5.61 5.59
N LYS A 331 9.68 -4.93 6.64
CA LYS A 331 8.37 -5.21 7.27
C LYS A 331 7.23 -4.69 6.41
N GLU A 332 7.47 -3.61 5.68
CA GLU A 332 6.48 -2.94 4.83
C GLU A 332 5.96 -3.81 3.67
N ALA A 333 6.82 -4.62 3.04
CA ALA A 333 6.45 -5.48 1.91
C ALA A 333 5.54 -6.65 2.32
N GLY A 334 5.60 -7.08 3.58
CA GLY A 334 4.77 -8.18 4.09
C GLY A 334 3.32 -7.75 4.29
N PHE A 335 3.09 -6.55 4.81
CA PHE A 335 1.75 -6.05 5.08
C PHE A 335 0.94 -5.80 3.80
N GLU A 336 1.55 -5.15 2.80
CA GLU A 336 0.91 -4.89 1.51
C GLU A 336 0.44 -6.19 0.85
N LYS A 337 1.25 -7.25 0.96
CA LYS A 337 0.91 -8.59 0.48
C LYS A 337 -0.33 -9.16 1.16
N TYR A 338 -0.48 -8.98 2.47
CA TYR A 338 -1.67 -9.43 3.20
C TYR A 338 -2.93 -8.66 2.79
N VAL A 339 -2.82 -7.35 2.58
CA VAL A 339 -3.95 -6.55 2.08
C VAL A 339 -4.35 -7.01 0.69
N GLN A 340 -3.40 -7.23 -0.22
CA GLN A 340 -3.69 -7.76 -1.55
C GLN A 340 -4.32 -9.16 -1.52
N MET A 341 -3.93 -9.99 -0.55
CA MET A 341 -4.44 -11.36 -0.41
C MET A 341 -5.87 -11.40 0.13
N TYR A 342 -6.16 -10.68 1.21
CA TYR A 342 -7.42 -10.79 1.94
C TYR A 342 -8.42 -9.68 1.58
N GLU A 343 -7.95 -8.46 1.32
CA GLU A 343 -8.80 -7.30 1.04
C GLU A 343 -8.29 -6.47 -0.17
N PRO A 344 -8.25 -7.05 -1.38
CA PRO A 344 -7.64 -6.43 -2.57
C PRO A 344 -8.30 -5.12 -3.03
N LYS A 345 -9.49 -4.79 -2.50
CA LYS A 345 -10.21 -3.55 -2.78
C LYS A 345 -9.76 -2.38 -1.90
N MET A 346 -9.09 -2.65 -0.78
CA MET A 346 -8.56 -1.60 0.10
C MET A 346 -7.25 -1.05 -0.46
N GLY A 347 -7.09 0.27 -0.41
CA GLY A 347 -5.80 0.91 -0.68
C GLY A 347 -4.80 0.65 0.45
N VAL A 348 -3.50 0.71 0.15
CA VAL A 348 -2.44 0.62 1.16
C VAL A 348 -1.67 1.92 1.16
N TYR A 349 -1.50 2.52 2.34
CA TYR A 349 -0.69 3.73 2.54
C TYR A 349 0.46 3.45 3.52
N ASN A 350 1.69 3.65 3.06
CA ASN A 350 2.89 3.54 3.91
C ASN A 350 3.39 4.94 4.26
N ALA A 351 3.08 5.37 5.47
CA ALA A 351 3.38 6.73 5.92
C ALA A 351 4.87 7.06 5.89
N TRP A 352 5.73 6.11 6.27
CA TRP A 352 7.18 6.31 6.29
C TRP A 352 7.86 6.24 4.92
N ARG A 353 7.07 6.15 3.84
CA ARG A 353 7.57 6.46 2.50
C ARG A 353 7.26 7.91 2.11
N ASP A 354 6.33 8.61 2.77
CA ASP A 354 6.04 10.04 2.55
C ASP A 354 7.27 10.88 2.87
N SER A 355 7.83 11.56 1.86
CA SER A 355 9.06 12.34 2.02
C SER A 355 8.90 13.45 3.05
N ARG A 356 7.70 14.04 3.17
CA ARG A 356 7.42 15.09 4.15
C ARG A 356 7.48 14.55 5.58
N LEU A 357 6.96 13.35 5.81
CA LEU A 357 7.01 12.70 7.13
C LEU A 357 8.43 12.27 7.49
N LEU A 358 9.23 11.85 6.49
CA LEU A 358 10.64 11.53 6.70
C LEU A 358 11.49 12.76 7.01
N GLU A 359 11.21 13.89 6.35
CA GLU A 359 11.86 15.18 6.60
C GLU A 359 11.50 15.71 8.00
N ASP A 360 10.21 15.71 8.36
CA ASP A 360 9.73 16.20 9.66
C ASP A 360 10.16 15.33 10.85
N PHE A 361 10.35 14.02 10.65
CA PHE A 361 10.63 13.04 11.72
C PHE A 361 11.83 12.13 11.41
N SER A 362 12.93 12.77 11.02
CA SER A 362 14.19 12.10 10.66
C SER A 362 14.81 11.34 11.82
N THR A 363 14.74 11.89 13.04
CA THR A 363 15.31 11.30 14.25
C THR A 363 14.23 10.94 15.28
N GLU A 364 14.58 10.06 16.22
CA GLU A 364 13.72 9.75 17.36
C GLU A 364 13.56 10.98 18.28
N ALA A 365 14.55 11.87 18.33
CA ALA A 365 14.46 13.13 19.07
C ALA A 365 13.37 14.04 18.51
N ASP A 366 13.24 14.14 17.18
CA ASP A 366 12.19 14.92 16.50
C ASP A 366 10.80 14.41 16.88
N GLN A 367 10.63 13.09 16.88
CA GLN A 367 9.38 12.44 17.31
C GLN A 367 9.04 12.76 18.76
N ILE A 368 10.01 12.62 19.67
CA ILE A 368 9.81 12.89 21.10
C ILE A 368 9.48 14.37 21.32
N ALA A 369 10.16 15.28 20.63
CA ALA A 369 9.90 16.71 20.69
C ALA A 369 8.49 17.04 20.20
N TYR A 370 8.08 16.48 19.06
CA TYR A 370 6.74 16.67 18.50
C TYR A 370 5.64 16.13 19.42
N LEU A 371 5.82 14.94 20.00
CA LEU A 371 4.86 14.40 20.98
C LEU A 371 4.76 15.29 22.22
N ARG A 372 5.90 15.74 22.76
CA ARG A 372 5.95 16.63 23.94
C ARG A 372 5.26 17.97 23.70
N GLN A 373 5.48 18.57 22.52
CA GLN A 373 4.82 19.83 22.13
C GLN A 373 3.30 19.71 22.17
N HIS A 374 2.75 18.52 21.90
CA HIS A 374 1.33 18.24 21.89
C HIS A 374 0.85 17.58 23.20
N GLY A 375 1.65 17.64 24.28
CA GLY A 375 1.27 17.13 25.60
C GLY A 375 1.23 15.60 25.69
N ILE A 376 1.80 14.88 24.72
CA ILE A 376 1.79 13.42 24.68
C ILE A 376 3.08 12.87 25.28
N LYS A 377 2.92 11.92 26.22
CA LYS A 377 4.04 11.20 26.81
C LYS A 377 4.67 10.26 25.78
N ALA A 378 5.88 10.60 25.36
CA ALA A 378 6.72 9.73 24.55
C ALA A 378 7.08 8.44 25.32
N VAL A 379 7.14 7.33 24.60
CA VAL A 379 7.60 6.05 25.10
C VAL A 379 9.12 6.02 24.98
N VAL A 380 9.82 5.77 26.08
CA VAL A 380 11.26 5.52 26.04
C VAL A 380 11.45 4.06 25.62
N LYS A 381 12.21 3.81 24.54
CA LYS A 381 12.58 2.45 24.15
C LYS A 381 13.29 1.77 25.33
N GLY A 382 12.66 0.74 25.88
CA GLY A 382 13.23 -0.09 26.93
C GLY A 382 12.77 -1.52 26.74
N SER A 383 13.71 -2.47 26.92
CA SER A 383 13.57 -3.94 26.96
C SER A 383 13.96 -4.76 25.72
N GLY A 384 14.01 -4.19 24.51
CA GLY A 384 14.26 -5.00 23.29
C GLY A 384 13.09 -5.95 22.93
N LEU A 385 11.93 -5.82 23.57
CA LEU A 385 10.72 -6.57 23.23
C LEU A 385 10.25 -6.25 21.80
N VAL A 386 10.18 -7.27 20.95
CA VAL A 386 9.76 -7.17 19.55
C VAL A 386 8.34 -7.69 19.33
N HIS A 387 7.90 -8.63 20.16
CA HIS A 387 6.58 -9.25 20.07
C HIS A 387 6.08 -9.67 21.44
N SER A 388 4.79 -9.48 21.71
CA SER A 388 4.11 -9.96 22.91
C SER A 388 2.68 -10.39 22.56
N SER A 389 2.32 -11.62 22.94
CA SER A 389 0.97 -12.16 22.83
C SER A 389 0.72 -13.21 23.89
N VAL A 390 -0.50 -13.74 23.95
CA VAL A 390 -0.86 -14.90 24.79
C VAL A 390 -0.03 -16.15 24.45
N CYS A 391 0.62 -16.21 23.29
CA CYS A 391 1.47 -17.33 22.91
C CYS A 391 2.89 -17.20 23.47
N GLY A 392 3.31 -16.00 23.85
CA GLY A 392 4.68 -15.74 24.29
C GLY A 392 5.24 -14.35 23.96
N ASN A 393 6.43 -14.09 24.47
CA ASN A 393 7.22 -12.89 24.22
C ASN A 393 8.47 -13.20 23.39
N THR A 394 8.90 -12.23 22.58
CA THR A 394 10.15 -12.29 21.84
C THR A 394 10.93 -11.00 22.02
N TYR A 395 12.20 -11.12 22.40
CA TYR A 395 13.13 -10.01 22.58
C TYR A 395 14.29 -10.14 21.62
N ASN A 396 14.77 -9.00 21.14
CA ASN A 396 15.97 -8.86 20.34
C ASN A 396 16.76 -7.68 20.90
N CYS A 397 17.94 -7.98 21.44
CA CYS A 397 18.90 -7.00 21.93
C CYS A 397 20.23 -7.18 21.20
N GLU A 398 21.04 -6.12 21.15
CA GLU A 398 22.38 -6.17 20.52
C GLU A 398 23.34 -7.09 21.28
N ASP A 399 23.13 -7.26 22.59
CA ASP A 399 23.97 -8.06 23.46
C ASP A 399 23.12 -8.86 24.45
N VAL A 400 23.46 -10.14 24.63
CA VAL A 400 22.80 -11.05 25.59
C VAL A 400 22.80 -10.49 27.03
N ARG A 401 23.79 -9.69 27.40
CA ARG A 401 23.92 -9.04 28.72
C ARG A 401 22.89 -7.94 28.94
N THR A 402 22.31 -7.42 27.86
CA THR A 402 21.28 -6.38 27.88
C THR A 402 19.86 -6.94 27.80
N LEU A 403 19.72 -8.28 27.73
CA LEU A 403 18.41 -8.92 27.77
C LEU A 403 17.72 -8.63 29.11
N PRO A 404 16.43 -8.25 29.09
CA PRO A 404 15.67 -8.07 30.31
C PRO A 404 15.44 -9.43 31.01
N PRO A 405 15.02 -9.41 32.29
CA PRO A 405 14.45 -10.59 32.94
C PRO A 405 13.26 -11.14 32.13
N ALA A 406 13.11 -12.46 32.14
CA ALA A 406 11.91 -13.11 31.63
C ALA A 406 10.70 -12.67 32.48
N VAL A 407 9.56 -12.48 31.83
CA VAL A 407 8.32 -12.00 32.50
C VAL A 407 7.25 -13.09 32.56
N LEU A 408 7.15 -13.93 31.54
CA LEU A 408 6.23 -15.07 31.52
C LEU A 408 6.80 -16.29 32.22
N VAL A 409 8.13 -16.41 32.25
CA VAL A 409 8.83 -17.56 32.83
C VAL A 409 9.62 -17.15 34.05
N LYS A 410 9.34 -17.79 35.18
CA LYS A 410 10.04 -17.57 36.44
C LYS A 410 11.48 -18.08 36.34
N PRO A 411 12.49 -17.35 36.86
CA PRO A 411 13.86 -17.88 36.93
C PRO A 411 13.90 -19.17 37.76
N LEU A 412 14.74 -20.15 37.36
CA LEU A 412 14.83 -21.45 38.03
C LEU A 412 15.06 -21.34 39.54
N ARG A 413 15.97 -20.44 39.95
CA ARG A 413 16.25 -20.15 41.37
C ARG A 413 15.03 -19.71 42.18
N ASP A 414 14.00 -19.18 41.52
CA ASP A 414 12.78 -18.70 42.18
C ASP A 414 11.64 -19.72 42.01
N CYS A 415 11.82 -20.78 41.22
CA CYS A 415 10.83 -21.86 41.04
C CYS A 415 10.69 -22.72 42.31
N SER A 416 9.57 -23.42 42.45
CA SER A 416 9.37 -24.32 43.59
C SER A 416 10.24 -25.57 43.44
N ASP A 417 10.83 -26.03 44.56
CA ASP A 417 11.51 -27.32 44.63
C ASP A 417 10.55 -28.51 44.69
N LYS A 418 9.24 -28.28 44.77
CA LYS A 418 8.24 -29.35 44.71
C LYS A 418 7.82 -29.59 43.26
N PRO A 419 7.80 -30.85 42.78
CA PRO A 419 7.29 -31.15 41.46
C PRO A 419 5.80 -30.85 41.38
N GLU A 420 5.37 -30.35 40.23
CA GLU A 420 3.97 -30.07 39.94
C GLU A 420 3.46 -31.01 38.85
N PHE A 421 2.28 -31.60 39.06
CA PHE A 421 1.70 -32.56 38.12
C PHE A 421 0.63 -31.91 37.25
N VAL A 422 0.67 -32.20 35.95
CA VAL A 422 -0.30 -31.71 34.98
C VAL A 422 -0.83 -32.85 34.12
N SER A 423 -2.15 -32.85 33.90
CA SER A 423 -2.84 -33.75 32.98
C SER A 423 -3.35 -32.95 31.78
N LEU A 424 -2.96 -33.35 30.57
CA LEU A 424 -3.36 -32.73 29.31
C LEU A 424 -4.15 -33.73 28.47
N THR A 425 -5.39 -33.41 28.11
CA THR A 425 -6.19 -34.25 27.21
C THR A 425 -6.18 -33.66 25.81
N PHE A 426 -5.82 -34.48 24.83
CA PHE A 426 -5.81 -34.13 23.42
C PHE A 426 -6.91 -34.87 22.66
N ARG A 427 -7.52 -34.18 21.69
CA ARG A 427 -8.44 -34.74 20.71
C ARG A 427 -8.06 -34.21 19.33
N GLY A 428 -7.75 -35.11 18.40
CA GLY A 428 -7.32 -34.73 17.04
C GLY A 428 -6.07 -33.83 17.04
N GLY A 429 -5.11 -34.11 17.92
CA GLY A 429 -3.89 -33.32 18.11
C GLY A 429 -4.08 -31.97 18.81
N ARG A 430 -5.29 -31.64 19.29
CA ARG A 430 -5.59 -30.38 19.98
C ARG A 430 -5.87 -30.62 21.45
N CYS A 431 -5.25 -29.83 22.32
CA CYS A 431 -5.55 -29.87 23.75
C CYS A 431 -6.96 -29.34 24.02
N VAL A 432 -7.80 -30.14 24.67
CA VAL A 432 -9.21 -29.83 24.97
C VAL A 432 -9.52 -29.81 26.47
N ASN A 433 -8.60 -30.32 27.30
CA ASN A 433 -8.76 -30.30 28.76
C ASN A 433 -7.39 -30.22 29.45
N ILE A 434 -7.30 -29.42 30.52
CA ILE A 434 -6.12 -29.31 31.40
C ILE A 434 -6.57 -29.50 32.84
N ASN A 435 -6.00 -30.47 33.55
CA ASN A 435 -6.30 -30.77 34.97
C ASN A 435 -7.80 -30.95 35.26
N GLY A 436 -8.54 -31.56 34.34
CA GLY A 436 -9.98 -31.82 34.47
C GLY A 436 -10.88 -30.68 33.99
N MET A 437 -10.34 -29.51 33.65
CA MET A 437 -11.10 -28.39 33.10
C MET A 437 -11.11 -28.41 31.58
N GLU A 438 -12.30 -28.37 30.95
CA GLU A 438 -12.41 -28.18 29.50
C GLU A 438 -11.94 -26.78 29.09
N VAL A 439 -11.16 -26.71 28.01
CA VAL A 439 -10.50 -25.47 27.60
C VAL A 439 -10.70 -25.17 26.12
N THR A 440 -10.90 -23.90 25.81
CA THR A 440 -10.69 -23.36 24.46
C THR A 440 -9.19 -23.18 24.21
N PRO A 441 -8.73 -23.00 22.96
CA PRO A 441 -7.31 -22.77 22.67
C PRO A 441 -6.71 -21.59 23.43
N LEU A 442 -7.48 -20.50 23.57
CA LEU A 442 -7.06 -19.33 24.34
C LEU A 442 -6.87 -19.68 25.83
N LEU A 443 -7.87 -20.32 26.44
CA LEU A 443 -7.81 -20.70 27.85
C LEU A 443 -6.70 -21.73 28.10
N ALA A 444 -6.51 -22.68 27.18
CA ALA A 444 -5.46 -23.67 27.23
C ALA A 444 -4.07 -23.02 27.25
N LEU A 445 -3.80 -22.03 26.38
CA LEU A 445 -2.54 -21.29 26.38
C LEU A 445 -2.35 -20.49 27.66
N GLN A 446 -3.40 -19.83 28.18
CA GLN A 446 -3.32 -19.06 29.42
C GLN A 446 -2.99 -19.96 30.63
N MET A 447 -3.73 -21.06 30.80
CA MET A 447 -3.47 -22.03 31.87
C MET A 447 -2.09 -22.67 31.71
N ALA A 448 -1.72 -23.08 30.51
CA ALA A 448 -0.42 -23.68 30.24
C ALA A 448 0.74 -22.67 30.47
N ASN A 449 0.57 -21.39 30.12
CA ASN A 449 1.54 -20.35 30.43
C ASN A 449 1.75 -20.18 31.92
N GLU A 450 0.68 -20.20 32.73
CA GLU A 450 0.79 -20.08 34.19
C GLU A 450 1.52 -21.28 34.79
N LEU A 451 1.10 -22.50 34.44
CA LEU A 451 1.68 -23.76 34.93
C LEU A 451 3.15 -23.91 34.53
N ALA A 452 3.46 -23.75 33.24
CA ALA A 452 4.81 -23.90 32.72
C ALA A 452 5.71 -22.73 33.15
N GLY A 453 5.17 -21.50 33.13
CA GLY A 453 5.90 -20.29 33.48
C GLY A 453 6.37 -20.29 34.94
N ARG A 454 5.50 -20.68 35.90
CA ARG A 454 5.87 -20.73 37.32
C ARG A 454 6.88 -21.84 37.66
N ASN A 455 6.98 -22.85 36.80
CA ASN A 455 7.96 -23.94 36.89
C ASN A 455 9.19 -23.71 36.00
N GLY A 456 9.37 -22.52 35.42
CA GLY A 456 10.60 -22.16 34.69
C GLY A 456 10.71 -22.73 33.27
N VAL A 457 9.62 -23.28 32.72
CA VAL A 457 9.62 -23.95 31.41
C VAL A 457 9.45 -22.95 30.27
N GLY A 458 10.12 -23.19 29.14
CA GLY A 458 9.83 -22.50 27.87
C GLY A 458 10.45 -21.11 27.72
N CYS A 459 11.57 -20.85 28.39
CA CYS A 459 12.43 -19.69 28.14
C CYS A 459 13.73 -20.13 27.46
N THR A 460 14.13 -19.47 26.38
CA THR A 460 15.39 -19.73 25.68
C THR A 460 16.10 -18.42 25.38
N ARG A 461 17.42 -18.40 25.57
CA ARG A 461 18.29 -17.25 25.29
C ARG A 461 19.37 -17.67 24.31
N THR A 462 19.56 -16.90 23.24
CA THR A 462 20.58 -17.19 22.21
C THR A 462 21.81 -16.31 22.41
N ARG A 463 22.93 -16.70 21.79
CA ARG A 463 24.19 -15.95 21.90
C ARG A 463 24.14 -14.60 21.19
N GLU A 464 23.25 -14.49 20.21
CA GLU A 464 23.01 -13.31 19.36
C GLU A 464 22.09 -12.28 20.05
N GLY A 465 21.80 -12.44 21.34
CA GLY A 465 20.99 -11.48 22.10
C GLY A 465 19.48 -11.61 21.89
N ASN A 466 18.99 -12.78 21.47
CA ASN A 466 17.55 -13.05 21.42
C ASN A 466 17.07 -13.79 22.66
N MET A 467 15.84 -13.49 23.10
CA MET A 467 15.14 -14.27 24.12
C MET A 467 13.74 -14.62 23.65
N TYR A 468 13.35 -15.88 23.79
CA TYR A 468 12.03 -16.40 23.44
C TYR A 468 11.38 -16.96 24.70
N GLU A 469 10.23 -16.40 25.09
CA GLU A 469 9.40 -16.91 26.19
C GLU A 469 8.11 -17.46 25.59
N ALA A 470 7.90 -18.78 25.65
CA ALA A 470 6.67 -19.41 25.17
C ALA A 470 6.30 -20.62 26.05
N PRO A 471 6.04 -20.41 27.36
CA PRO A 471 5.83 -21.49 28.33
C PRO A 471 4.68 -22.43 27.95
N GLY A 472 3.50 -21.88 27.65
CA GLY A 472 2.32 -22.66 27.30
C GLY A 472 2.47 -23.39 25.97
N MET A 473 3.05 -22.74 24.96
CA MET A 473 3.37 -23.38 23.68
C MET A 473 4.28 -24.60 23.88
N MET A 474 5.34 -24.45 24.70
CA MET A 474 6.31 -25.50 24.98
C MET A 474 5.67 -26.69 25.72
N LEU A 475 4.86 -26.42 26.75
CA LEU A 475 4.18 -27.47 27.51
C LEU A 475 3.22 -28.28 26.63
N LEU A 476 2.35 -27.59 25.88
CA LEU A 476 1.38 -28.25 24.99
C LEU A 476 2.07 -29.02 23.87
N SER A 477 3.14 -28.47 23.28
CA SER A 477 3.95 -29.12 22.25
C SER A 477 4.64 -30.39 22.76
N LYS A 478 5.27 -30.34 23.94
CA LYS A 478 5.89 -31.53 24.55
C LYS A 478 4.84 -32.60 24.88
N GLY A 479 3.71 -32.21 25.46
CA GLY A 479 2.59 -33.12 25.72
C GLY A 479 2.11 -33.83 24.45
N LEU A 480 1.87 -33.06 23.39
CA LEU A 480 1.44 -33.62 22.10
C LEU A 480 2.50 -34.55 21.49
N ASN A 481 3.80 -34.22 21.60
CA ASN A 481 4.88 -35.05 21.06
C ASN A 481 4.88 -36.47 21.66
N TYR A 482 4.69 -36.61 22.97
CA TYR A 482 4.60 -37.93 23.60
C TYR A 482 3.44 -38.76 23.05
N LEU A 483 2.31 -38.11 22.74
CA LEU A 483 1.17 -38.80 22.16
C LEU A 483 1.41 -39.19 20.69
N THR A 484 2.03 -38.31 19.89
CA THR A 484 2.38 -38.61 18.50
C THR A 484 3.40 -39.75 18.40
N ASP A 485 4.35 -39.84 19.33
CA ASP A 485 5.37 -40.90 19.36
C ASP A 485 4.76 -42.30 19.49
N VAL A 486 3.56 -42.41 20.07
CA VAL A 486 2.84 -43.68 20.24
C VAL A 486 1.78 -43.89 19.16
N CYS A 487 1.21 -42.82 18.61
CA CYS A 487 0.15 -42.89 17.59
C CYS A 487 0.70 -43.05 16.16
N PHE A 488 1.88 -42.52 15.85
CA PHE A 488 2.41 -42.51 14.48
C PHE A 488 3.26 -43.74 14.16
N ASP A 489 2.95 -44.35 13.02
CA ASP A 489 3.80 -45.38 12.43
C ASP A 489 4.96 -44.70 11.70
N ARG A 490 5.92 -45.49 11.24
CA ARG A 490 7.14 -44.92 10.64
C ARG A 490 6.85 -44.09 9.38
N PRO A 491 6.05 -44.55 8.40
CA PRO A 491 5.70 -43.75 7.22
C PRO A 491 4.96 -42.45 7.57
N MET A 492 4.01 -42.51 8.51
CA MET A 492 3.26 -41.35 8.97
C MET A 492 4.18 -40.34 9.68
N ALA A 493 5.08 -40.81 10.53
CA ALA A 493 6.08 -39.97 11.18
C ALA A 493 7.03 -39.31 10.18
N ASP A 494 7.45 -40.02 9.13
CA ASP A 494 8.32 -39.47 8.07
C ASP A 494 7.60 -38.38 7.27
N LEU A 495 6.35 -38.60 6.87
CA LEU A 495 5.53 -37.58 6.20
C LEU A 495 5.25 -36.38 7.11
N PHE A 496 4.91 -36.62 8.37
CA PHE A 496 4.71 -35.57 9.36
C PHE A 496 5.95 -34.67 9.46
N ARG A 497 7.15 -35.25 9.59
CA ARG A 497 8.42 -34.50 9.64
C ARG A 497 8.64 -33.63 8.39
N ILE A 498 8.27 -34.11 7.21
CA ILE A 498 8.37 -33.32 5.96
C ILE A 498 7.45 -32.10 6.02
N TYR A 499 6.18 -32.30 6.36
CA TYR A 499 5.22 -31.20 6.44
C TYR A 499 5.55 -30.22 7.57
N SER A 500 5.90 -30.71 8.76
CA SER A 500 6.34 -29.91 9.91
C SER A 500 7.54 -29.03 9.58
N ARG A 501 8.55 -29.60 8.92
CA ARG A 501 9.74 -28.85 8.48
C ARG A 501 9.38 -27.76 7.49
N HIS A 502 8.51 -28.06 6.52
CA HIS A 502 8.03 -27.06 5.56
C HIS A 502 7.30 -25.93 6.30
N VAL A 503 6.33 -26.24 7.17
CA VAL A 503 5.61 -25.22 7.95
C VAL A 503 6.56 -24.35 8.77
N SER A 504 7.52 -24.94 9.47
CA SER A 504 8.56 -24.24 10.25
C SER A 504 9.39 -23.28 9.38
N GLN A 505 9.86 -23.73 8.22
CA GLN A 505 10.63 -22.88 7.30
C GLN A 505 9.78 -21.74 6.73
N GLN A 506 8.52 -22.01 6.39
CA GLN A 506 7.62 -21.01 5.80
C GLN A 506 7.19 -19.95 6.81
N ILE A 507 6.91 -20.31 8.07
CA ILE A 507 6.59 -19.30 9.10
C ILE A 507 7.79 -18.40 9.39
N ALA A 508 9.02 -18.94 9.40
CA ALA A 508 10.25 -18.18 9.64
C ALA A 508 10.42 -17.03 8.63
N ILE A 509 10.12 -17.28 7.36
CA ILE A 509 10.18 -16.27 6.28
C ILE A 509 8.89 -15.46 6.10
N GLY A 510 7.86 -15.70 6.92
CA GLY A 510 6.59 -14.97 6.88
C GLY A 510 5.64 -15.38 5.75
N GLN A 511 5.72 -16.62 5.30
CA GLN A 511 4.90 -17.21 4.23
C GLN A 511 3.84 -18.19 4.76
N PHE A 512 3.39 -17.98 6.01
CA PHE A 512 2.40 -18.87 6.63
C PHE A 512 1.06 -18.89 5.87
N SER A 513 0.63 -17.76 5.30
CA SER A 513 -0.63 -17.68 4.55
C SER A 513 -0.58 -18.26 3.13
N GLU A 514 0.61 -18.62 2.65
CA GLU A 514 0.73 -19.14 1.29
C GLU A 514 -0.01 -20.47 1.14
N LYS A 515 -0.60 -20.69 -0.04
CA LYS A 515 -1.39 -21.89 -0.33
C LYS A 515 -0.60 -23.17 -0.08
N HIS A 516 0.69 -23.19 -0.42
CA HIS A 516 1.56 -24.35 -0.18
C HIS A 516 1.83 -24.60 1.31
N THR A 517 1.79 -23.56 2.15
CA THR A 517 1.98 -23.69 3.60
C THR A 517 0.69 -24.16 4.25
N GLN A 518 -0.43 -23.52 3.89
CA GLN A 518 -1.76 -23.92 4.36
C GLN A 518 -2.11 -25.34 3.95
N SER A 519 -1.73 -25.79 2.74
CA SER A 519 -1.92 -27.20 2.35
C SER A 519 -1.14 -28.19 3.22
N ALA A 520 0.07 -27.81 3.67
CA ALA A 520 0.84 -28.65 4.58
C ALA A 520 0.23 -28.67 6.00
N VAL A 521 -0.31 -27.55 6.47
CA VAL A 521 -1.07 -27.49 7.73
C VAL A 521 -2.31 -28.39 7.66
N GLU A 522 -3.06 -28.37 6.56
CA GLU A 522 -4.21 -29.28 6.38
C GLU A 522 -3.79 -30.76 6.32
N ALA A 523 -2.68 -31.07 5.66
CA ALA A 523 -2.13 -32.43 5.68
C ALA A 523 -1.78 -32.87 7.11
N ILE A 524 -1.17 -31.99 7.90
CA ILE A 524 -0.88 -32.25 9.32
C ILE A 524 -2.16 -32.47 10.13
N ARG A 525 -3.20 -31.64 9.93
CA ARG A 525 -4.50 -31.82 10.59
C ARG A 525 -5.12 -33.17 10.26
N PHE A 526 -5.01 -33.62 9.01
CA PHE A 526 -5.46 -34.94 8.60
C PHE A 526 -4.69 -36.05 9.34
N LEU A 527 -3.35 -35.98 9.37
CA LEU A 527 -2.53 -36.93 10.12
C LEU A 527 -2.85 -36.92 11.63
N MET A 528 -3.15 -35.76 12.21
CA MET A 528 -3.42 -35.61 13.64
C MET A 528 -4.84 -35.99 14.06
N SER A 529 -5.76 -36.20 13.10
CA SER A 529 -7.19 -36.44 13.37
C SER A 529 -7.45 -37.62 14.33
N GLU A 530 -6.61 -38.65 14.29
CA GLU A 530 -6.72 -39.83 15.16
C GLU A 530 -5.84 -39.75 16.42
N VAL A 531 -5.05 -38.69 16.60
CA VAL A 531 -4.14 -38.50 17.74
C VAL A 531 -4.93 -37.93 18.92
N SER A 532 -5.46 -38.82 19.76
CA SER A 532 -6.23 -38.46 20.96
C SER A 532 -5.80 -39.28 22.16
N GLY A 533 -5.82 -38.68 23.34
CA GLY A 533 -5.39 -39.32 24.58
C GLY A 533 -5.10 -38.33 25.70
N VAL A 534 -4.79 -38.86 26.88
CA VAL A 534 -4.43 -38.09 28.08
C VAL A 534 -2.95 -38.29 28.36
N VAL A 535 -2.23 -37.19 28.55
CA VAL A 535 -0.80 -37.14 28.86
C VAL A 535 -0.64 -36.58 30.26
N GLU A 536 -0.03 -37.36 31.15
CA GLU A 536 0.36 -36.88 32.48
C GLU A 536 1.84 -36.56 32.51
N LEU A 537 2.16 -35.37 33.00
CA LEU A 537 3.50 -34.81 33.03
C LEU A 537 3.82 -34.29 34.44
N GLU A 538 5.10 -34.31 34.77
CA GLU A 538 5.68 -33.61 35.90
C GLU A 538 6.42 -32.37 35.38
N LEU A 539 6.17 -31.22 36.00
CA LEU A 539 6.86 -29.96 35.78
C LEU A 539 7.75 -29.70 36.98
N HIS A 540 9.06 -29.58 36.73
CA HIS A 540 10.01 -29.35 37.80
C HIS A 540 11.24 -28.61 37.30
N GLN A 541 11.54 -27.46 37.89
CA GLN A 541 12.80 -26.72 37.68
C GLN A 541 13.20 -26.53 36.20
N GLY A 542 12.24 -26.16 35.35
CA GLY A 542 12.42 -25.93 33.92
C GLY A 542 12.22 -27.15 33.03
N ASP A 543 12.10 -28.33 33.61
CA ASP A 543 11.87 -29.58 32.92
C ASP A 543 10.38 -29.94 32.83
N VAL A 544 10.08 -30.70 31.77
CA VAL A 544 8.79 -31.33 31.54
C VAL A 544 9.07 -32.81 31.35
N ILE A 545 8.69 -33.59 32.35
CA ILE A 545 9.02 -35.00 32.49
C ILE A 545 7.76 -35.81 32.19
N PHE A 546 7.91 -36.83 31.35
CA PHE A 546 6.83 -37.74 31.01
C PHE A 546 6.55 -38.71 32.15
N LEU A 547 5.27 -38.88 32.52
CA LEU A 547 4.85 -39.88 33.50
C LEU A 547 4.09 -41.04 32.85
N LYS A 548 2.95 -40.76 32.24
CA LYS A 548 2.13 -41.79 31.59
C LYS A 548 1.22 -41.24 30.49
N LEU A 549 0.82 -42.14 29.59
CA LEU A 549 -0.29 -41.96 28.67
C LEU A 549 -1.48 -42.80 29.12
N SER A 550 -2.68 -42.27 28.94
CA SER A 550 -3.92 -43.03 29.13
C SER A 550 -4.97 -42.65 28.08
N HIS A 551 -5.97 -43.52 27.88
CA HIS A 551 -7.08 -43.28 26.95
C HIS A 551 -6.65 -42.94 25.51
N VAL A 552 -5.54 -43.53 25.04
CA VAL A 552 -5.03 -43.31 23.68
C VAL A 552 -5.94 -44.02 22.67
N SER A 553 -6.47 -43.27 21.70
CA SER A 553 -7.44 -43.78 20.71
C SER A 553 -6.85 -44.83 19.76
N LYS A 554 -5.61 -44.61 19.31
CA LYS A 554 -4.92 -45.46 18.33
C LYS A 554 -3.45 -45.64 18.72
N ALA A 555 -3.23 -46.29 19.86
CA ALA A 555 -1.88 -46.68 20.24
C ALA A 555 -1.39 -47.76 19.27
N LEU A 556 -0.25 -47.55 18.63
CA LEU A 556 0.38 -48.62 17.88
C LEU A 556 0.82 -49.70 18.86
N ASP A 557 0.43 -50.94 18.56
CA ASP A 557 0.89 -52.11 19.30
C ASP A 557 2.37 -52.34 18.95
N ARG A 558 3.25 -51.52 19.53
CA ARG A 558 4.68 -51.74 19.54
C ARG A 558 4.95 -52.86 20.53
N ARG A 559 4.50 -54.07 20.22
CA ARG A 559 5.11 -55.28 20.77
C ARG A 559 6.53 -55.35 20.21
N GLY A 560 7.42 -54.54 20.77
CA GLY A 560 8.82 -54.93 20.83
C GLY A 560 8.83 -56.30 21.48
N GLY A 561 9.61 -57.23 20.92
CA GLY A 561 9.92 -58.47 21.62
C GLY A 561 10.35 -58.17 23.06
N PRO A 562 10.15 -59.11 24.00
CA PRO A 562 10.41 -58.89 25.41
C PRO A 562 11.76 -58.19 25.59
N VAL A 563 11.76 -57.08 26.32
CA VAL A 563 12.99 -56.42 26.76
C VAL A 563 13.64 -57.38 27.75
N VAL A 564 14.61 -58.14 27.27
CA VAL A 564 15.48 -58.97 28.10
C VAL A 564 16.24 -58.00 29.01
N THR A 565 15.95 -58.04 30.31
CA THR A 565 16.66 -57.25 31.32
C THR A 565 18.11 -57.72 31.43
N GLU A 566 19.05 -56.88 31.88
CA GLU A 566 20.46 -57.28 32.07
C GLU A 566 20.60 -58.54 32.96
N GLU A 567 19.66 -58.78 33.89
CA GLU A 567 19.60 -60.02 34.69
C GLU A 567 19.36 -61.30 33.86
N GLU A 568 18.65 -61.22 32.73
CA GLU A 568 18.40 -62.37 31.84
C GLU A 568 19.56 -62.61 30.85
N LEU A 569 20.41 -61.59 30.60
CA LEU A 569 21.63 -61.73 29.79
C LEU A 569 22.74 -62.47 30.54
N GLU A 570 22.75 -62.43 31.87
CA GLU A 570 23.71 -63.16 32.70
C GLU A 570 23.45 -64.68 32.73
N GLU A 571 22.22 -65.13 32.47
CA GLU A 571 21.91 -66.57 32.37
C GLU A 571 22.27 -67.19 31.00
N VAL A 572 22.55 -66.38 29.98
CA VAL A 572 22.85 -66.86 28.61
C VAL A 572 24.36 -67.03 28.35
N PHE A 573 25.22 -66.51 29.23
CA PHE A 573 26.68 -66.69 29.15
C PHE A 573 27.20 -67.71 30.18
N GLN A 574 26.88 -68.99 29.98
CA GLN A 574 27.80 -70.04 30.44
C GLN A 574 28.93 -70.17 29.42
N PRO A 575 30.21 -69.93 29.78
CA PRO A 575 31.30 -70.22 28.87
C PRO A 575 31.31 -71.74 28.64
N GLY A 576 30.95 -72.13 27.41
CA GLY A 576 31.20 -73.48 26.92
C GLY A 576 32.65 -73.85 27.16
N ASN A 577 32.87 -75.07 27.63
CA ASN A 577 34.13 -75.67 28.01
C ASN A 577 35.08 -75.92 26.81
N GLY A 578 35.44 -74.88 26.06
CA GLY A 578 36.65 -74.85 25.24
C GLY A 578 36.84 -76.00 24.24
N SER A 579 35.78 -76.65 23.74
CA SER A 579 35.91 -77.60 22.64
C SER A 579 35.61 -76.94 21.30
N PHE A 580 36.65 -76.85 20.47
CA PHE A 580 36.60 -76.52 19.04
C PHE A 580 35.71 -77.54 18.30
N SER A 581 34.42 -77.25 18.12
CA SER A 581 33.61 -78.08 17.21
C SER A 581 32.42 -77.45 16.52
N ASP A 582 31.98 -76.23 16.83
CA ASP A 582 30.76 -75.71 16.19
C ASP A 582 30.94 -74.27 15.68
N VAL A 583 31.75 -74.15 14.64
CA VAL A 583 31.65 -73.04 13.67
C VAL A 583 31.18 -73.65 12.36
N GLN A 584 29.92 -73.41 11.98
CA GLN A 584 29.49 -73.40 10.57
C GLN A 584 28.41 -72.34 10.33
N TRP A 585 28.85 -71.33 9.56
CA TRP A 585 28.16 -70.28 8.77
C TRP A 585 27.11 -69.39 9.43
#